data_AF-A0A956WYA4-F1
#
_entry.id   AF-A0A956WYA4-F1
#
_cell.length_a   1.000
_cell.length_b   1.000
_cell.length_c   1.000
_cell.angle_alpha   90.00
_cell.angle_beta   90.00
_cell.angle_gamma   90.00
#
_symmetry.space_group_name_H-M   'P 1'
#
loop_
_entity.id
_entity.type
_entity.pdbx_description
1 polymer ?
#
loop_
_entity_poly.entity_id
_entity_poly.type
_entity_poly.pdbx_seq_one_letter_code
_entity_poly.pdbx_strand_id
1 'polypeptide(L)'
;ADQVSCQDCHQGTIHDDERINQHTDTVACQTCHVPAMALKDPTKTYWDWSTAGQDLPEDHYTYLKIKGSFEYEKDILPTYEWFNGNIAYRYLLGDTFDPSQPLNMVVPEGSIDDPSAKIFPFKLHVANQPYDTVNDILIPPRTAGEGGFWTTFDWPSALELGAQDVGLDYSGQYGFTETTMAYPTTHMVQPKENALQCNDCHSPDGRLDWQALGYPGDPMKWGGRDTSSADSGQPVAGASQP
;
A
#
# COMPACT_ATOMS: atom_id res chain seq x y z
N ALA A 1 -16.81 -14.60 7.24
CA ALA A 1 -16.02 -13.84 8.22
C ALA A 1 -16.76 -12.54 8.46
N ASP A 2 -17.04 -12.17 9.71
CA ASP A 2 -17.78 -10.94 10.02
C ASP A 2 -16.87 -9.72 9.79
N GLN A 3 -16.89 -9.19 8.57
CA GLN A 3 -16.28 -7.90 8.26
C GLN A 3 -17.26 -6.80 8.65
N VAL A 4 -16.83 -5.90 9.54
CA VAL A 4 -17.58 -4.69 9.85
C VAL A 4 -17.39 -3.70 8.71
N SER A 5 -18.49 -3.27 8.10
CA SER A 5 -18.52 -2.28 7.04
C SER A 5 -19.09 -0.95 7.55
N CYS A 6 -18.79 0.15 6.86
CA CYS A 6 -19.42 1.44 7.13
C CYS A 6 -20.95 1.34 6.99
N GLN A 7 -21.40 0.54 6.01
CA GLN A 7 -22.81 0.39 5.69
C GLN A 7 -23.58 -0.33 6.79
N ASP A 8 -22.97 -1.21 7.59
CA ASP A 8 -23.67 -1.92 8.68
C ASP A 8 -24.37 -0.96 9.66
N CYS A 9 -23.86 0.27 9.81
CA CYS A 9 -24.43 1.32 10.65
C CYS A 9 -24.95 2.53 9.85
N HIS A 10 -24.37 2.83 8.70
CA HIS A 10 -24.70 4.00 7.87
C HIS A 10 -25.43 3.56 6.60
N GLN A 11 -26.77 3.59 6.64
CA GLN A 11 -27.65 3.08 5.59
C GLN A 11 -28.47 4.18 4.91
N GLY A 12 -28.90 3.92 3.67
CA GLY A 12 -29.78 4.79 2.90
C GLY A 12 -29.09 6.01 2.29
N THR A 13 -29.79 7.14 2.23
CA THR A 13 -29.24 8.42 1.76
C THR A 13 -28.43 9.05 2.88
N ILE A 14 -27.11 8.86 2.85
CA ILE A 14 -26.18 9.32 3.90
C ILE A 14 -25.82 10.80 3.71
N HIS A 15 -25.71 11.24 2.45
CA HIS A 15 -25.29 12.60 2.10
C HIS A 15 -26.45 13.40 1.52
N ASP A 16 -26.50 14.69 1.83
CA ASP A 16 -27.49 15.61 1.26
C ASP A 16 -27.28 15.82 -0.25
N ASP A 17 -26.02 15.75 -0.72
CA ASP A 17 -25.67 15.84 -2.14
C ASP A 17 -25.77 14.45 -2.81
N GLU A 18 -26.74 14.32 -3.72
CA GLU A 18 -26.97 13.08 -4.46
C GLU A 18 -25.75 12.62 -5.27
N ARG A 19 -24.93 13.55 -5.75
CA ARG A 19 -23.70 13.21 -6.48
C ARG A 19 -22.73 12.44 -5.60
N ILE A 20 -22.61 12.80 -4.31
CA ILE A 20 -21.74 12.08 -3.37
C ILE A 20 -22.29 10.68 -3.11
N ASN A 21 -23.61 10.51 -3.01
CA ASN A 21 -24.21 9.19 -2.88
C ASN A 21 -23.88 8.29 -4.10
N GLN A 22 -23.93 8.83 -5.32
CA GLN A 22 -23.52 8.09 -6.53
C GLN A 22 -22.04 7.69 -6.51
N HIS A 23 -21.15 8.52 -5.95
CA HIS A 23 -19.75 8.15 -5.81
C HIS A 23 -19.55 6.90 -4.94
N THR A 24 -20.45 6.62 -3.99
CA THR A 24 -20.31 5.45 -3.11
C THR A 24 -20.40 4.11 -3.83
N ASP A 25 -20.87 4.08 -5.08
CA ASP A 25 -20.86 2.88 -5.91
C ASP A 25 -19.44 2.54 -6.40
N THR A 26 -18.57 3.54 -6.53
CA THR A 26 -17.22 3.41 -7.10
C THR A 26 -16.10 3.72 -6.11
N VAL A 27 -16.36 4.57 -5.12
CA VAL A 27 -15.37 5.08 -4.16
C VAL A 27 -15.75 4.60 -2.77
N ALA A 28 -14.82 3.98 -2.07
CA ALA A 28 -15.05 3.51 -0.71
C ALA A 28 -15.21 4.69 0.26
N CYS A 29 -16.02 4.53 1.31
CA CYS A 29 -16.23 5.57 2.32
C CYS A 29 -14.90 6.05 2.94
N GLN A 30 -13.98 5.11 3.16
CA GLN A 30 -12.64 5.34 3.69
C GLN A 30 -11.84 6.31 2.83
N THR A 31 -11.97 6.25 1.50
CA THR A 31 -11.24 7.13 0.57
C THR A 31 -11.54 8.60 0.87
N CYS A 32 -12.80 8.96 1.07
CA CYS A 32 -13.20 10.34 1.36
C CYS A 32 -13.02 10.70 2.84
N HIS A 33 -13.25 9.74 3.75
CA HIS A 33 -13.32 10.02 5.19
C HIS A 33 -12.02 9.77 5.95
N VAL A 34 -11.01 9.17 5.34
CA VAL A 34 -9.64 9.01 5.88
C VAL A 34 -8.65 9.75 4.96
N PRO A 35 -8.63 11.09 5.00
CA PRO A 35 -7.86 11.90 4.05
C PRO A 35 -6.35 11.83 4.26
N ALA A 36 -5.90 11.41 5.44
CA ALA A 36 -4.49 11.23 5.80
C ALA A 36 -4.31 10.21 6.93
N MET A 37 -3.12 9.63 7.00
CA MET A 37 -2.67 8.67 8.00
C MET A 37 -1.58 9.29 8.88
N ALA A 38 -1.25 8.63 9.99
CA ALA A 38 -0.17 9.06 10.88
C ALA A 38 -0.35 10.52 11.37
N LEU A 39 -1.59 10.89 11.72
CA LEU A 39 -1.97 12.28 12.04
C LEU A 39 -1.28 12.83 13.30
N LYS A 40 -0.96 11.94 14.25
CA LYS A 40 -0.37 12.33 15.54
C LYS A 40 1.13 12.02 15.58
N ASP A 41 1.45 10.76 15.37
CA ASP A 41 2.80 10.22 15.44
C ASP A 41 3.20 9.68 14.06
N PRO A 42 4.46 9.88 13.64
CA PRO A 42 4.91 9.44 12.32
C PRO A 42 4.92 7.91 12.22
N THR A 43 4.75 7.40 11.00
CA THR A 43 4.86 5.97 10.71
C THR A 43 5.98 5.72 9.73
N LYS A 44 6.60 4.55 9.83
CA LYS A 44 7.64 4.13 8.91
C LYS A 44 7.04 3.88 7.53
N THR A 45 7.55 4.56 6.51
CA THR A 45 7.18 4.37 5.10
C THR A 45 8.19 3.51 4.38
N TYR A 46 9.49 3.68 4.69
CA TYR A 46 10.58 2.88 4.15
C TYR A 46 11.45 2.22 5.23
N TRP A 47 11.93 1.00 4.95
CA TRP A 47 12.90 0.28 5.78
C TRP A 47 13.98 -0.40 4.94
N ASP A 48 15.22 0.10 5.02
CA ASP A 48 16.38 -0.54 4.39
C ASP A 48 17.17 -1.41 5.38
N TRP A 49 17.05 -2.74 5.28
CA TRP A 49 17.85 -3.67 6.08
C TRP A 49 19.30 -3.78 5.59
N SER A 50 19.60 -3.39 4.34
CA SER A 50 20.95 -3.56 3.78
C SER A 50 22.01 -2.73 4.49
N THR A 51 21.60 -1.67 5.19
CA THR A 51 22.49 -0.82 5.98
C THR A 51 22.70 -1.31 7.41
N ALA A 52 21.97 -2.33 7.86
CA ALA A 52 22.05 -2.82 9.23
C ALA A 52 23.44 -3.42 9.53
N GLY A 53 23.88 -3.29 10.78
CA GLY A 53 25.19 -3.76 11.26
C GLY A 53 26.33 -2.75 11.11
N GLN A 54 26.12 -1.62 10.42
CA GLN A 54 27.14 -0.57 10.27
C GLN A 54 27.30 0.28 11.54
N ASP A 55 28.53 0.72 11.82
CA ASP A 55 28.82 1.63 12.94
C ASP A 55 28.54 3.09 12.55
N LEU A 56 27.24 3.42 12.44
CA LEU A 56 26.74 4.78 12.19
C LEU A 56 26.04 5.33 13.45
N PRO A 57 25.92 6.67 13.59
CA PRO A 57 25.12 7.26 14.66
C PRO A 57 23.68 6.75 14.64
N GLU A 58 23.21 6.25 15.79
CA GLU A 58 21.85 5.73 15.91
C GLU A 58 20.85 6.85 16.23
N ASP A 59 19.71 6.81 15.53
CA ASP A 59 18.54 7.62 15.77
C ASP A 59 17.28 6.82 15.43
N HIS A 60 16.28 6.90 16.30
CA HIS A 60 15.08 6.07 16.22
C HIS A 60 14.32 6.23 14.89
N TYR A 61 14.41 7.40 14.25
CA TYR A 61 13.65 7.72 13.04
C TYR A 61 14.42 7.53 11.74
N THR A 62 15.75 7.38 11.80
CA THR A 62 16.59 7.35 10.60
C THR A 62 17.50 6.13 10.52
N TYR A 63 18.06 5.65 11.63
CA TYR A 63 18.98 4.51 11.63
C TYR A 63 19.10 3.83 12.99
N LEU A 64 19.01 2.50 13.01
CA LEU A 64 19.42 1.67 14.15
C LEU A 64 20.32 0.56 13.66
N LYS A 65 21.47 0.34 14.30
CA LYS A 65 22.43 -0.70 13.89
C LYS A 65 21.79 -2.08 13.80
N ILE A 66 20.85 -2.37 14.70
CA ILE A 66 20.10 -3.64 14.73
C ILE A 66 19.08 -3.82 13.60
N LYS A 67 18.77 -2.79 12.82
CA LYS A 67 17.64 -2.79 11.88
C LYS A 67 17.95 -2.15 10.53
N GLY A 68 18.97 -1.30 10.43
CA GLY A 68 19.27 -0.52 9.23
C GLY A 68 18.60 0.85 9.25
N SER A 69 18.33 1.38 8.05
CA SER A 69 17.85 2.75 7.84
C SER A 69 16.34 2.80 7.69
N PHE A 70 15.74 3.93 8.05
CA PHE A 70 14.30 4.15 7.94
C PHE A 70 13.96 5.49 7.33
N GLU A 71 12.78 5.56 6.74
CA GLU A 71 12.08 6.82 6.51
C GLU A 71 10.76 6.79 7.28
N TYR A 72 10.48 7.90 7.95
CA TYR A 72 9.27 8.11 8.72
C TYR A 72 8.57 9.35 8.21
N GLU A 73 7.27 9.24 8.02
CA GLU A 73 6.43 10.34 7.56
C GLU A 73 5.24 10.53 8.48
N LYS A 74 4.71 11.75 8.48
CA LYS A 74 3.55 12.18 9.24
C LYS A 74 2.54 12.82 8.28
N ASP A 75 1.25 12.74 8.62
CA ASP A 75 0.18 13.34 7.81
C ASP A 75 0.19 12.82 6.36
N ILE A 76 0.33 11.49 6.22
CA ILE A 76 0.60 10.80 4.96
C ILE A 76 -0.69 10.68 4.14
N LEU A 77 -0.62 11.08 2.87
CA LEU A 77 -1.65 10.82 1.89
C LEU A 77 -1.70 9.31 1.54
N PRO A 78 -2.87 8.65 1.60
CA PRO A 78 -2.99 7.27 1.17
C PRO A 78 -2.70 7.10 -0.32
N THR A 79 -2.20 5.92 -0.68
CA THR A 79 -2.26 5.42 -2.06
C THR A 79 -3.67 4.91 -2.33
N TYR A 80 -4.21 5.18 -3.52
CA TYR A 80 -5.56 4.75 -3.88
C TYR A 80 -5.51 3.69 -4.97
N GLU A 81 -6.10 2.53 -4.70
CA GLU A 81 -6.15 1.40 -5.62
C GLU A 81 -7.56 0.80 -5.67
N TRP A 82 -7.85 0.04 -6.73
CA TRP A 82 -9.08 -0.75 -6.79
C TRP A 82 -9.02 -1.92 -5.83
N PHE A 83 -10.09 -2.12 -5.06
CA PHE A 83 -10.18 -3.20 -4.09
C PHE A 83 -11.59 -3.79 -4.03
N ASN A 84 -11.71 -5.09 -4.24
CA ASN A 84 -12.96 -5.86 -4.16
C ASN A 84 -13.13 -6.65 -2.84
N GLY A 85 -12.20 -6.47 -1.90
CA GLY A 85 -12.18 -7.19 -0.62
C GLY A 85 -11.22 -8.39 -0.57
N ASN A 86 -10.64 -8.78 -1.70
CA ASN A 86 -9.68 -9.89 -1.81
C ASN A 86 -8.26 -9.40 -2.13
N ILE A 87 -7.29 -10.29 -1.94
CA ILE A 87 -5.87 -10.04 -2.21
C ILE A 87 -5.49 -10.85 -3.45
N ALA A 88 -5.10 -10.18 -4.52
CA ALA A 88 -4.77 -10.80 -5.81
C ALA A 88 -3.51 -11.65 -5.68
N TYR A 89 -2.55 -11.15 -4.91
CA TYR A 89 -1.32 -11.85 -4.61
C TYR A 89 -0.85 -11.53 -3.19
N ARG A 90 -0.41 -12.58 -2.50
CA ARG A 90 0.35 -12.47 -1.27
C ARG A 90 1.56 -13.36 -1.37
N TYR A 91 2.74 -12.82 -1.07
CA TYR A 91 3.95 -13.62 -0.97
C TYR A 91 3.82 -14.58 0.22
N LEU A 92 3.97 -15.87 -0.05
CA LEU A 92 4.10 -16.90 0.97
C LEU A 92 5.56 -17.29 1.12
N LEU A 93 5.90 -17.75 2.32
CA LEU A 93 7.25 -18.19 2.61
C LEU A 93 7.68 -19.30 1.63
N GLY A 94 8.77 -19.06 0.91
CA GLY A 94 9.34 -19.98 -0.08
C GLY A 94 8.84 -19.75 -1.51
N ASP A 95 7.94 -18.79 -1.75
CA ASP A 95 7.57 -18.41 -3.11
C ASP A 95 8.78 -17.81 -3.85
N THR A 96 8.99 -18.20 -5.09
CA THR A 96 10.02 -17.62 -5.96
C THR A 96 9.54 -16.32 -6.60
N PHE A 97 10.42 -15.36 -6.81
CA PHE A 97 10.10 -14.09 -7.49
C PHE A 97 11.18 -13.67 -8.49
N ASP A 98 10.89 -12.67 -9.34
CA ASP A 98 11.89 -12.07 -10.24
C ASP A 98 12.64 -10.96 -9.50
N PRO A 99 13.94 -11.14 -9.16
CA PRO A 99 14.70 -10.14 -8.41
C PRO A 99 15.13 -8.93 -9.24
N SER A 100 14.79 -8.87 -10.54
CA SER A 100 15.06 -7.70 -11.38
C SER A 100 14.05 -6.56 -11.17
N GLN A 101 12.95 -6.81 -10.47
CA GLN A 101 11.90 -5.85 -10.14
C GLN A 101 11.58 -5.89 -8.63
N PRO A 102 11.03 -4.80 -8.06
CA PRO A 102 10.50 -4.84 -6.71
C PRO A 102 9.41 -5.91 -6.55
N LEU A 103 9.45 -6.67 -5.45
CA LEU A 103 8.44 -7.67 -5.14
C LEU A 103 7.27 -7.02 -4.39
N ASN A 104 6.10 -6.97 -5.03
CA ASN A 104 4.86 -6.59 -4.35
C ASN A 104 4.36 -7.76 -3.49
N MET A 105 4.63 -7.72 -2.18
CA MET A 105 4.33 -8.83 -1.27
C MET A 105 2.83 -8.96 -0.95
N VAL A 106 2.07 -7.87 -1.05
CA VAL A 106 0.62 -7.87 -0.85
C VAL A 106 0.01 -6.93 -1.90
N VAL A 107 -0.75 -7.50 -2.83
CA VAL A 107 -1.39 -6.81 -3.93
C VAL A 107 -2.90 -6.87 -3.74
N PRO A 108 -3.59 -5.73 -3.51
CA PRO A 108 -5.05 -5.68 -3.48
C PRO A 108 -5.65 -6.19 -4.80
N GLU A 109 -6.74 -6.96 -4.74
CA GLU A 109 -7.46 -7.38 -5.94
C GLU A 109 -8.53 -6.36 -6.32
N GLY A 110 -8.55 -5.96 -7.58
CA GLY A 110 -9.59 -5.11 -8.14
C GLY A 110 -9.16 -4.45 -9.44
N SER A 111 -10.12 -3.93 -10.20
CA SER A 111 -9.87 -3.09 -11.36
C SER A 111 -11.07 -2.22 -11.67
N ILE A 112 -10.91 -1.27 -12.60
CA ILE A 112 -12.01 -0.46 -13.12
C ILE A 112 -13.11 -1.31 -13.79
N ASP A 113 -12.81 -2.54 -14.22
CA ASP A 113 -13.77 -3.44 -14.85
C ASP A 113 -14.46 -4.40 -13.86
N ASP A 114 -14.01 -4.48 -12.61
CA ASP A 114 -14.60 -5.35 -11.58
C ASP A 114 -15.74 -4.65 -10.82
N PRO A 115 -17.02 -4.91 -11.13
CA PRO A 115 -18.15 -4.16 -10.57
C PRO A 115 -18.27 -4.23 -9.04
N SER A 116 -17.57 -5.17 -8.39
CA SER A 116 -17.51 -5.26 -6.93
C SER A 116 -16.37 -4.42 -6.31
N ALA A 117 -15.37 -4.05 -7.10
CA ALA A 117 -14.25 -3.24 -6.67
C ALA A 117 -14.63 -1.77 -6.50
N LYS A 118 -14.05 -1.15 -5.47
CA LYS A 118 -14.10 0.29 -5.21
C LYS A 118 -12.70 0.86 -5.07
N ILE A 119 -12.52 2.14 -5.37
CA ILE A 119 -11.28 2.87 -5.09
C ILE A 119 -11.14 3.00 -3.57
N PHE A 120 -10.06 2.44 -3.01
CA PHE A 120 -9.84 2.26 -1.58
C PHE A 120 -8.47 2.80 -1.15
N PRO A 121 -8.32 3.39 0.06
CA PRO A 121 -7.05 3.93 0.51
C PRO A 121 -6.17 2.86 1.17
N PHE A 122 -4.89 2.87 0.83
CA PHE A 122 -3.86 2.01 1.38
C PHE A 122 -2.67 2.82 1.91
N LYS A 123 -2.06 2.32 2.98
CA LYS A 123 -0.68 2.61 3.31
C LYS A 123 0.21 1.65 2.53
N LEU A 124 1.12 2.17 1.72
CA LEU A 124 2.23 1.39 1.19
C LEU A 124 3.41 1.43 2.18
N HIS A 125 3.96 0.26 2.47
CA HIS A 125 5.26 0.14 3.14
C HIS A 125 6.25 -0.45 2.16
N VAL A 126 7.38 0.21 1.99
CA VAL A 126 8.48 -0.26 1.14
C VAL A 126 9.63 -0.73 2.03
N ALA A 127 10.27 -1.84 1.69
CA ALA A 127 11.42 -2.32 2.43
C ALA A 127 12.45 -2.97 1.51
N ASN A 128 13.73 -2.74 1.78
CA ASN A 128 14.83 -3.48 1.17
C ASN A 128 15.28 -4.58 2.13
N GLN A 129 15.03 -5.85 1.77
CA GLN A 129 15.12 -6.98 2.70
C GLN A 129 15.90 -8.16 2.10
N PRO A 130 16.50 -9.01 2.95
CA PRO A 130 17.37 -10.08 2.47
C PRO A 130 16.61 -11.16 1.69
N TYR A 131 17.26 -11.65 0.63
CA TYR A 131 16.77 -12.76 -0.20
C TYR A 131 17.94 -13.65 -0.64
N ASP A 132 17.62 -14.90 -1.00
CA ASP A 132 18.55 -15.87 -1.58
C ASP A 132 18.77 -15.58 -3.07
N THR A 133 19.99 -15.26 -3.49
CA THR A 133 20.29 -14.89 -4.89
C THR A 133 20.36 -16.08 -5.85
N VAL A 134 20.26 -17.31 -5.34
CA VAL A 134 20.29 -18.54 -6.14
C VAL A 134 18.91 -19.16 -6.24
N ASN A 135 18.16 -19.16 -5.13
CA ASN A 135 16.83 -19.73 -5.07
C ASN A 135 15.72 -18.71 -5.37
N ASP A 136 16.04 -17.42 -5.45
CA ASP A 136 15.11 -16.32 -5.71
C ASP A 136 13.93 -16.28 -4.72
N ILE A 137 14.23 -16.49 -3.43
CA ILE A 137 13.28 -16.47 -2.31
C ILE A 137 13.69 -15.46 -1.25
N LEU A 138 12.73 -14.79 -0.63
CA LEU A 138 12.98 -13.99 0.57
C LEU A 138 13.40 -14.88 1.75
N ILE A 139 14.38 -14.44 2.53
CA ILE A 139 14.86 -15.18 3.70
C ILE A 139 14.59 -14.36 4.97
N PRO A 140 13.74 -14.84 5.89
CA PRO A 140 13.59 -14.19 7.18
C PRO A 140 14.86 -14.44 8.03
N PRO A 141 15.60 -13.42 8.45
CA PRO A 141 16.74 -13.62 9.34
C PRO A 141 16.25 -13.98 10.75
N ARG A 142 17.02 -14.81 11.47
CA ARG A 142 16.89 -14.85 12.92
C ARG A 142 17.41 -13.53 13.48
N THR A 143 16.50 -12.68 13.95
CA THR A 143 16.84 -11.34 14.46
C THR A 143 17.26 -11.35 15.93
N ALA A 144 16.51 -12.08 16.77
CA ALA A 144 16.73 -12.14 18.21
C ALA A 144 17.09 -13.56 18.68
N GLY A 145 17.62 -13.67 19.90
CA GLY A 145 18.01 -14.94 20.51
C GLY A 145 19.43 -15.39 20.14
N GLU A 146 19.74 -16.65 20.42
CA GLU A 146 21.06 -17.23 20.18
C GLU A 146 21.41 -17.21 18.68
N GLY A 147 22.55 -16.60 18.35
CA GLY A 147 23.02 -16.37 16.98
C GLY A 147 22.27 -15.26 16.23
N GLY A 148 21.29 -14.59 16.86
CA GLY A 148 20.45 -13.61 16.20
C GLY A 148 21.18 -12.32 15.82
N PHE A 149 20.82 -11.77 14.66
CA PHE A 149 21.44 -10.59 14.04
C PHE A 149 21.59 -9.39 14.99
N TRP A 150 20.62 -9.14 15.88
CA TRP A 150 20.65 -8.01 16.81
C TRP A 150 21.78 -8.05 17.84
N THR A 151 22.46 -9.19 17.97
CA THR A 151 23.60 -9.38 18.88
C THR A 151 24.89 -9.66 18.14
N THR A 152 24.84 -10.43 17.05
CA THR A 152 26.01 -10.86 16.30
C THR A 152 26.40 -9.89 15.19
N PHE A 153 25.41 -9.20 14.61
CA PHE A 153 25.55 -8.39 13.39
C PHE A 153 26.18 -9.15 12.22
N ASP A 154 25.96 -10.47 12.17
CA ASP A 154 26.47 -11.37 11.13
C ASP A 154 25.34 -11.88 10.24
N TRP A 155 25.23 -11.33 9.04
CA TRP A 155 24.17 -11.66 8.09
C TRP A 155 24.20 -13.14 7.66
N PRO A 156 25.32 -13.71 7.18
CA PRO A 156 25.39 -15.13 6.84
C PRO A 156 24.84 -16.07 7.92
N SER A 157 25.28 -15.91 9.18
CA SER A 157 24.81 -16.75 10.29
C SER A 157 23.33 -16.52 10.61
N ALA A 158 22.87 -15.27 10.64
CA ALA A 158 21.47 -14.95 10.94
C ALA A 158 20.51 -15.46 9.85
N LEU A 159 20.90 -15.42 8.59
CA LEU A 159 20.11 -15.93 7.46
C LEU A 159 20.08 -17.45 7.42
N GLU A 160 21.23 -18.11 7.67
CA GLU A 160 21.30 -19.57 7.80
C GLU A 160 20.40 -20.07 8.93
N LEU A 161 20.52 -19.49 10.13
CA LEU A 161 19.68 -19.84 11.27
C LEU A 161 18.20 -19.54 11.02
N GLY A 162 17.91 -18.40 10.37
CA GLY A 162 16.56 -18.00 10.03
C GLY A 162 15.89 -18.95 9.03
N ALA A 163 16.62 -19.37 7.99
CA ALA A 163 16.16 -20.36 7.03
C ALA A 163 15.88 -21.72 7.69
N GLN A 164 16.77 -22.17 8.59
CA GLN A 164 16.58 -23.39 9.38
C GLN A 164 15.33 -23.32 10.27
N ASP A 165 15.06 -22.17 10.90
CA ASP A 165 13.88 -21.97 11.76
C ASP A 165 12.56 -22.17 11.02
N VAL A 166 12.53 -21.82 9.74
CA VAL A 166 11.32 -21.85 8.93
C VAL A 166 11.32 -22.96 7.88
N GLY A 167 12.33 -23.81 7.87
CA GLY A 167 12.44 -24.97 6.98
C GLY A 167 12.66 -24.62 5.50
N LEU A 168 13.38 -23.52 5.22
CA LEU A 168 13.78 -23.15 3.87
C LEU A 168 15.19 -23.65 3.53
N ASP A 169 15.38 -24.10 2.29
CA ASP A 169 16.70 -24.39 1.75
C ASP A 169 17.41 -23.08 1.38
N TYR A 170 18.44 -22.71 2.14
CA TYR A 170 19.28 -21.53 1.86
C TYR A 170 20.54 -21.93 1.10
N SER A 171 20.87 -21.21 0.04
CA SER A 171 22.05 -21.46 -0.80
C SER A 171 23.37 -21.03 -0.16
N GLY A 172 23.32 -20.25 0.93
CA GLY A 172 24.48 -19.57 1.50
C GLY A 172 24.83 -18.24 0.82
N GLN A 173 24.12 -17.86 -0.25
CA GLN A 173 24.30 -16.59 -0.95
C GLN A 173 23.08 -15.70 -0.79
N TYR A 174 23.30 -14.43 -0.45
CA TYR A 174 22.23 -13.48 -0.23
C TYR A 174 22.49 -12.13 -0.90
N GLY A 175 21.39 -11.44 -1.16
CA GLY A 175 21.35 -10.05 -1.56
C GLY A 175 20.23 -9.34 -0.80
N PHE A 176 19.94 -8.10 -1.20
CA PHE A 176 18.78 -7.36 -0.74
C PHE A 176 17.92 -6.98 -1.94
N THR A 177 16.61 -7.06 -1.77
CA THR A 177 15.64 -6.67 -2.79
C THR A 177 14.58 -5.76 -2.20
N GLU A 178 14.08 -4.86 -3.04
CA GLU A 178 12.96 -4.00 -2.69
C GLU A 178 11.65 -4.81 -2.68
N THR A 179 10.84 -4.55 -1.66
CA THR A 179 9.54 -5.14 -1.46
C THR A 179 8.53 -4.06 -1.14
N THR A 180 7.29 -4.25 -1.56
CA THR A 180 6.19 -3.37 -1.18
C THR A 180 5.08 -4.17 -0.51
N MET A 181 4.37 -3.54 0.42
CA MET A 181 3.21 -4.14 1.07
C MET A 181 2.10 -3.11 1.24
N ALA A 182 0.95 -3.39 0.63
CA ALA A 182 -0.25 -2.58 0.77
C ALA A 182 -1.07 -2.98 2.01
N TYR A 183 -1.35 -2.00 2.86
CA TYR A 183 -2.19 -2.16 4.04
C TYR A 183 -3.44 -1.29 3.93
N PRO A 184 -4.66 -1.84 3.97
CA PRO A 184 -5.87 -1.05 3.87
C PRO A 184 -6.01 -0.12 5.08
N THR A 185 -6.36 1.15 4.82
CA THR A 185 -6.52 2.15 5.86
C THR A 185 -8.00 2.33 6.19
N THR A 186 -8.41 1.79 7.34
CA THR A 186 -9.83 1.71 7.75
C THR A 186 -10.18 2.51 9.01
N HIS A 187 -9.19 3.11 9.66
CA HIS A 187 -9.34 3.87 10.90
C HIS A 187 -8.96 5.34 10.68
N MET A 188 -9.07 6.17 11.72
CA MET A 188 -8.83 7.63 11.64
C MET A 188 -9.83 8.37 10.76
N VAL A 189 -11.07 7.84 10.65
CA VAL A 189 -12.21 8.57 10.07
C VAL A 189 -12.31 9.96 10.70
N GLN A 190 -12.25 10.98 9.85
CA GLN A 190 -12.30 12.37 10.27
C GLN A 190 -13.73 12.88 10.41
N PRO A 191 -13.94 13.97 11.17
CA PRO A 191 -15.20 14.72 11.11
C PRO A 191 -15.59 15.06 9.67
N LYS A 192 -16.89 15.13 9.38
CA LYS A 192 -17.41 15.32 8.02
C LYS A 192 -16.89 16.59 7.34
N GLU A 193 -16.56 17.62 8.12
CA GLU A 193 -16.00 18.89 7.64
C GLU A 193 -14.58 18.74 7.06
N ASN A 194 -13.90 17.65 7.39
CA ASN A 194 -12.56 17.32 6.93
C ASN A 194 -12.55 16.17 5.90
N ALA A 195 -13.72 15.68 5.47
CA ALA A 195 -13.80 14.71 4.40
C ALA A 195 -13.34 15.33 3.08
N LEU A 196 -12.77 14.52 2.18
CA LEU A 196 -12.38 14.98 0.85
C LEU A 196 -13.57 15.59 0.10
N GLN A 197 -13.32 16.73 -0.52
CA GLN A 197 -14.28 17.47 -1.35
C GLN A 197 -13.96 17.27 -2.83
N CYS A 198 -14.84 17.72 -3.72
CA CYS A 198 -14.72 17.49 -5.17
C CYS A 198 -13.32 17.83 -5.72
N ASN A 199 -12.76 18.97 -5.32
CA ASN A 199 -11.47 19.47 -5.80
C ASN A 199 -10.26 18.72 -5.23
N ASP A 200 -10.41 17.93 -4.17
CA ASP A 200 -9.35 17.03 -3.71
C ASP A 200 -9.04 15.95 -4.76
N CYS A 201 -10.02 15.55 -5.58
CA CYS A 201 -9.83 14.57 -6.64
C CYS A 201 -9.86 15.21 -8.04
N HIS A 202 -10.79 16.14 -8.27
CA HIS A 202 -11.10 16.72 -9.58
C HIS A 202 -10.42 18.08 -9.79
N SER A 203 -9.11 18.13 -9.59
CA SER A 203 -8.28 19.30 -9.84
C SER A 203 -6.99 18.90 -10.56
N PRO A 204 -6.24 19.86 -11.13
CA PRO A 204 -4.96 19.56 -11.79
C PRO A 204 -3.96 18.83 -10.88
N ASP A 205 -3.99 19.13 -9.58
CA ASP A 205 -3.15 18.52 -8.54
C ASP A 205 -3.97 17.54 -7.66
N GLY A 206 -5.00 16.92 -8.25
CA GLY A 206 -5.89 15.99 -7.57
C GLY A 206 -5.16 14.76 -7.04
N ARG A 207 -5.71 14.17 -5.98
CA ARG A 207 -5.11 13.04 -5.25
C ARG A 207 -5.14 11.71 -5.99
N LEU A 208 -5.98 11.57 -7.01
CA LEU A 208 -6.18 10.32 -7.73
C LEU A 208 -5.38 10.33 -9.04
N ASP A 209 -4.50 9.34 -9.18
CA ASP A 209 -3.89 9.04 -10.47
C ASP A 209 -4.91 8.32 -11.34
N TRP A 210 -5.65 9.12 -12.12
CA TRP A 210 -6.72 8.62 -12.97
C TRP A 210 -6.24 7.59 -13.98
N GLN A 211 -5.03 7.76 -14.54
CA GLN A 211 -4.48 6.84 -15.53
C GLN A 211 -4.08 5.51 -14.89
N ALA A 212 -3.43 5.54 -13.73
CA ALA A 212 -3.13 4.32 -12.97
C ALA A 212 -4.41 3.57 -12.54
N LEU A 213 -5.50 4.30 -12.27
CA LEU A 213 -6.81 3.73 -11.96
C LEU A 213 -7.59 3.25 -13.20
N GLY A 214 -7.02 3.36 -14.41
CA GLY A 214 -7.64 2.89 -15.65
C GLY A 214 -8.61 3.86 -16.32
N TYR A 215 -8.73 5.09 -15.81
CA TYR A 215 -9.48 6.14 -16.49
C TYR A 215 -8.62 6.83 -17.56
N PRO A 216 -9.20 7.26 -18.69
CA PRO A 216 -8.47 8.05 -19.71
C PRO A 216 -8.09 9.45 -19.21
N GLY A 217 -8.73 9.92 -18.14
CA GLY A 217 -8.47 11.17 -17.45
C GLY A 217 -9.51 11.41 -16.36
N ASP A 218 -9.56 12.65 -15.84
CA ASP A 218 -10.53 13.04 -14.81
C ASP A 218 -11.98 12.67 -15.20
N PRO A 219 -12.67 11.79 -14.45
CA PRO A 219 -14.03 11.35 -14.75
C PRO A 219 -15.06 12.48 -14.83
N MET A 220 -14.83 13.62 -14.19
CA MET A 220 -15.69 14.79 -14.39
C MET A 220 -15.70 15.28 -15.84
N LYS A 221 -14.62 15.04 -16.60
CA LYS A 221 -14.49 15.43 -18.02
C LYS A 221 -14.64 14.25 -18.96
N TRP A 222 -14.28 13.06 -18.52
CA TRP A 222 -14.20 11.87 -19.37
C TRP A 222 -15.30 10.84 -19.11
N GLY A 223 -16.18 11.09 -18.14
CA GLY A 223 -17.22 10.16 -17.74
C GLY A 223 -16.74 9.16 -16.70
N GLY A 224 -17.69 8.61 -15.95
CA GLY A 224 -17.44 7.61 -14.91
C GLY A 224 -17.09 6.23 -15.47
N ARG A 225 -16.85 5.31 -14.54
CA ARG A 225 -16.46 3.91 -14.76
C ARG A 225 -17.19 3.21 -15.92
N ASP A 226 -18.51 3.31 -15.96
CA ASP A 226 -19.35 2.59 -16.94
C ASP A 226 -19.33 3.24 -18.33
N THR A 227 -18.89 4.49 -18.42
CA THR A 227 -18.81 5.25 -19.68
C THR A 227 -17.41 5.21 -20.29
N SER A 228 -16.36 5.01 -19.49
CA SER A 228 -14.97 4.95 -19.97
C SER A 228 -14.59 3.62 -20.62
N SER A 229 -15.33 2.54 -20.37
CA SER A 229 -15.12 1.23 -21.00
C SER A 229 -15.67 1.15 -22.44
N ALA A 230 -16.46 2.14 -22.86
CA ALA A 230 -17.06 2.22 -24.19
C ALA A 230 -16.46 3.41 -24.98
N ASP A 231 -15.43 3.13 -25.77
CA ASP A 231 -15.09 3.86 -27.01
C ASP A 231 -15.14 5.41 -26.92
N SER A 232 -14.12 6.06 -26.37
CA SER A 232 -13.95 7.50 -26.63
C SER A 232 -12.51 7.97 -26.46
N GLY A 233 -11.78 8.05 -27.58
CA GLY A 233 -10.53 8.81 -27.69
C GLY A 233 -10.72 10.34 -27.54
N GLN A 234 -11.79 10.81 -26.89
CA GLN A 234 -12.11 12.22 -26.66
C GLN A 234 -12.88 12.40 -25.34
N PRO A 235 -12.69 13.53 -24.62
CA PRO A 235 -13.46 13.87 -23.42
C PRO A 235 -14.97 13.95 -23.72
N VAL A 236 -15.81 13.67 -22.73
CA VAL A 236 -17.26 13.82 -22.83
C VAL A 236 -17.59 15.31 -22.93
N ALA A 237 -18.18 15.72 -24.05
CA ALA A 237 -18.56 17.11 -24.28
C ALA A 237 -19.69 17.51 -23.32
N GLY A 238 -19.42 18.43 -22.39
CA GLY A 238 -20.49 19.14 -21.65
C GLY A 238 -20.39 19.22 -20.12
N ALA A 239 -19.28 18.86 -19.49
CA ALA A 239 -19.12 19.08 -18.05
C ALA A 239 -18.89 20.56 -17.73
N SER A 240 -19.98 21.31 -17.53
CA SER A 240 -19.95 22.64 -16.93
C SER A 240 -19.43 22.54 -15.50
N GLN A 241 -18.28 23.16 -15.23
CA GLN A 241 -17.77 23.32 -13.87
C GLN A 241 -18.73 24.19 -13.03
N PRO A 242 -19.06 23.81 -11.79
CA PRO A 242 -19.51 24.77 -10.79
C PRO A 242 -18.37 25.64 -10.26
#